data_AF-A0A959LHH3-F1
#
_entry.id   AF-A0A959LHH3-F1
#
_cell.length_a   1.000
_cell.length_b   1.000
_cell.length_c   1.000
_cell.angle_alpha   90.00
_cell.angle_beta   90.00
_cell.angle_gamma   90.00
#
_symmetry.space_group_name_H-M   'P 1'
#
loop_
_entity.id
_entity.type
_entity.pdbx_description
1 polymer ?
#
loop_
_entity_poly.entity_id
_entity_poly.type
_entity_poly.pdbx_seq_one_letter_code
_entity_poly.pdbx_strand_id
1 'polypeptide(L)'
;SDAVIYTHAGPEIAVASTKGLITQLIACYVLGLYLAQVRGTLYGDEIANTISALGQMPDKVQAVLDDAETVYQLARDHIDASSILFLGRHAGYPVALEGALKLKELAYIHAEGFAAGELKHGPIALIKEGLPVFCVVPPKGRDQLHDKMISAIQEIRARGAKTIVLAEAGDDSVKPFADELIE
;
A
#
# COMPACT_ATOMS: atom_id res chain seq x y z
N SER A 1 -28.67 -3.93 -12.38
CA SER A 1 -28.14 -2.57 -12.25
C SER A 1 -28.64 -1.73 -13.41
N ASP A 2 -28.91 -0.45 -13.17
CA ASP A 2 -29.34 0.49 -14.23
C ASP A 2 -28.17 1.00 -15.09
N ALA A 3 -26.95 0.95 -14.56
CA ALA A 3 -25.71 1.26 -15.27
C ALA A 3 -24.56 0.34 -14.81
N VAL A 4 -23.55 0.16 -15.68
CA VAL A 4 -22.38 -0.69 -15.44
C VAL A 4 -21.13 -0.02 -16.03
N ILE A 5 -20.01 -0.09 -15.30
CA ILE A 5 -18.68 0.23 -15.79
C ILE A 5 -17.87 -1.06 -15.80
N TYR A 6 -17.47 -1.51 -16.99
CA TYR A 6 -16.63 -2.70 -17.13
C TYR A 6 -15.17 -2.34 -16.84
N THR A 7 -14.52 -3.13 -15.99
CA THR A 7 -13.12 -2.92 -15.62
C THR A 7 -12.13 -3.45 -16.67
N HIS A 8 -12.60 -4.32 -17.58
CA HIS A 8 -11.81 -4.92 -18.65
C HIS A 8 -10.51 -5.61 -18.20
N ALA A 9 -10.45 -6.14 -16.98
CA ALA A 9 -9.29 -6.89 -16.46
C ALA A 9 -9.03 -8.24 -17.16
N GLY A 10 -10.02 -8.72 -17.92
CA GLY A 10 -10.06 -10.10 -18.43
C GLY A 10 -10.27 -11.14 -17.32
N PRO A 11 -10.30 -12.43 -17.65
CA PRO A 11 -10.52 -13.50 -16.67
C PRO A 11 -9.42 -13.55 -15.61
N GLU A 12 -9.79 -13.71 -14.34
CA GLU A 12 -8.88 -13.92 -13.22
C GLU A 12 -9.05 -15.36 -12.71
N ILE A 13 -8.00 -16.17 -12.83
CA ILE A 13 -8.03 -17.60 -12.50
C ILE A 13 -7.58 -17.83 -11.05
N ALA A 14 -6.71 -16.95 -10.54
CA ALA A 14 -6.22 -17.02 -9.18
C ALA A 14 -7.37 -16.79 -8.18
N VAL A 15 -7.28 -17.46 -7.03
CA VAL A 15 -8.27 -17.33 -5.95
C VAL A 15 -8.21 -15.92 -5.33
N ALA A 16 -6.99 -15.45 -5.05
CA ALA A 16 -6.76 -14.10 -4.56
C ALA A 16 -6.83 -13.10 -5.72
N SER A 17 -7.69 -12.08 -5.62
CA SER A 17 -7.76 -11.04 -6.65
C SER A 17 -6.50 -10.16 -6.66
N THR A 18 -6.08 -9.78 -7.86
CA THR A 18 -4.89 -8.97 -8.14
C THR A 18 -5.25 -7.82 -9.10
N LYS A 19 -5.28 -8.11 -10.41
CA LYS A 19 -5.69 -7.16 -11.45
C LYS A 19 -7.15 -6.73 -11.31
N GLY A 20 -8.01 -7.58 -10.75
CA GLY A 20 -9.40 -7.23 -10.44
C GLY A 20 -9.47 -5.99 -9.55
N LEU A 21 -8.72 -5.98 -8.44
CA LEU A 21 -8.65 -4.85 -7.53
C LEU A 21 -8.12 -3.57 -8.23
N ILE A 22 -6.99 -3.66 -8.91
CA ILE A 22 -6.35 -2.49 -9.53
C ILE A 22 -7.28 -1.86 -10.58
N THR A 23 -7.91 -2.68 -11.42
CA THR A 23 -8.84 -2.18 -12.44
C THR A 23 -10.14 -1.62 -11.86
N GLN A 24 -10.61 -2.13 -10.71
CA GLN A 24 -11.72 -1.53 -9.97
C GLN A 24 -11.36 -0.16 -9.41
N LEU A 25 -10.16 0.01 -8.85
CA LEU A 25 -9.66 1.31 -8.40
C LEU A 25 -9.60 2.30 -9.57
N ILE A 26 -9.05 1.89 -10.71
CA ILE A 26 -9.01 2.73 -11.92
C ILE A 26 -10.41 3.12 -12.38
N ALA A 27 -11.37 2.19 -12.40
CA ALA A 27 -12.76 2.48 -12.76
C ALA A 27 -13.40 3.52 -11.81
N CYS A 28 -13.17 3.40 -10.50
CA CYS A 28 -13.61 4.38 -9.50
C CYS A 28 -12.96 5.76 -9.72
N TYR A 29 -11.66 5.81 -10.03
CA TYR A 29 -10.96 7.06 -10.34
C TYR A 29 -11.54 7.74 -11.59
N VAL A 30 -11.73 7.00 -12.68
CA VAL A 30 -12.29 7.53 -13.93
C VAL A 30 -13.73 8.03 -13.72
N LEU A 31 -14.54 7.30 -12.96
CA LEU A 31 -15.88 7.75 -12.58
C LEU A 31 -15.83 9.04 -11.73
N GLY A 32 -14.93 9.11 -10.75
CA GLY A 32 -14.74 10.29 -9.92
C GLY A 32 -14.36 11.54 -10.73
N LEU A 33 -13.43 11.39 -11.68
CA LEU A 33 -13.02 12.46 -12.59
C LEU A 33 -14.18 12.92 -13.49
N TYR A 34 -14.96 11.99 -14.03
CA TYR A 34 -16.15 12.32 -14.82
C TYR A 34 -17.17 13.11 -13.99
N LEU A 35 -17.46 12.69 -12.76
CA LEU A 35 -18.36 13.40 -11.88
C LEU A 35 -17.82 14.80 -11.52
N ALA A 36 -16.52 14.95 -11.29
CA ALA A 36 -15.89 16.24 -11.04
C ALA A 36 -16.01 17.17 -12.25
N GLN A 37 -15.85 16.64 -13.47
CA GLN A 37 -16.03 17.36 -14.72
C GLN A 37 -17.47 17.86 -14.88
N VAL A 38 -18.46 16.97 -14.68
CA VAL A 38 -19.89 17.32 -14.78
C VAL A 38 -20.29 18.37 -13.74
N ARG A 39 -19.70 18.30 -12.54
CA ARG A 39 -19.95 19.28 -11.46
C ARG A 39 -19.15 20.57 -11.59
N GLY A 40 -18.18 20.64 -12.52
CA GLY A 40 -17.29 21.79 -12.68
C GLY A 40 -16.37 22.04 -11.47
N THR A 41 -16.02 21.00 -10.71
CA THR A 41 -15.18 21.12 -9.50
C THR A 41 -13.69 20.95 -9.77
N LEU A 42 -13.31 20.49 -10.96
CA LEU A 42 -11.92 20.39 -11.43
C LEU A 42 -11.82 20.98 -12.85
N TYR A 43 -10.69 21.59 -13.16
CA TYR A 43 -10.43 22.14 -14.49
C TYR A 43 -10.04 21.03 -15.47
N GLY A 44 -10.25 21.27 -16.78
CA GLY A 44 -9.94 20.30 -17.83
C GLY A 44 -8.47 19.82 -17.81
N ASP A 45 -7.54 20.72 -17.53
CA ASP A 45 -6.11 20.41 -17.46
C ASP A 45 -5.78 19.48 -16.28
N GLU A 46 -6.42 19.66 -15.12
CA GLU A 46 -6.23 18.80 -13.95
C GLU A 46 -6.74 17.37 -14.20
N ILE A 47 -7.88 17.26 -14.88
CA ILE A 47 -8.44 15.97 -15.31
C ILE A 47 -7.50 15.31 -16.32
N ALA A 48 -7.05 16.05 -17.34
CA ALA A 48 -6.15 15.54 -18.36
C ALA A 48 -4.81 15.05 -17.77
N ASN A 49 -4.25 15.79 -16.82
CA ASN A 49 -3.03 15.38 -16.11
C ASN A 49 -3.24 14.08 -15.32
N THR A 50 -4.37 13.94 -14.63
CA THR A 50 -4.68 12.71 -13.88
C THR A 50 -4.87 11.51 -14.81
N ILE A 51 -5.59 11.68 -15.93
CA ILE A 51 -5.76 10.64 -16.94
C ILE A 51 -4.41 10.25 -17.56
N SER A 52 -3.54 11.21 -17.85
CA SER A 52 -2.20 10.94 -18.36
C SER A 52 -1.37 10.13 -17.36
N ALA A 53 -1.41 10.49 -16.07
CA ALA A 53 -0.73 9.73 -15.02
C ALA A 53 -1.27 8.30 -14.87
N LEU A 54 -2.59 8.10 -14.98
CA LEU A 54 -3.20 6.77 -15.03
C LEU A 54 -2.72 5.96 -16.25
N GLY A 55 -2.57 6.61 -17.40
CA GLY A 55 -2.03 6.00 -18.61
C GLY A 55 -0.58 5.52 -18.49
N GLN A 56 0.20 6.08 -17.56
CA GLN A 56 1.59 5.69 -17.27
C GLN A 56 1.69 4.57 -16.23
N MET A 57 0.58 4.16 -15.60
CA MET A 57 0.60 3.13 -14.56
C MET A 57 1.14 1.77 -15.04
N PRO A 58 0.87 1.28 -16.27
CA PRO A 58 1.44 0.02 -16.73
C PRO A 58 2.97 -0.02 -16.65
N ASP A 59 3.65 1.05 -17.06
CA ASP A 59 5.11 1.14 -17.03
C ASP A 59 5.64 1.14 -15.58
N LYS A 60 4.94 1.83 -14.68
CA LYS A 60 5.28 1.83 -13.24
C LYS A 60 5.07 0.47 -12.60
N VAL A 61 4.00 -0.24 -12.96
CA VAL A 61 3.76 -1.62 -12.50
C VAL A 61 4.85 -2.54 -13.04
N GLN A 62 5.26 -2.38 -14.31
CA GLN A 62 6.33 -3.17 -14.89
C GLN A 62 7.65 -2.96 -14.13
N ALA A 63 8.00 -1.72 -13.78
CA ALA A 63 9.20 -1.44 -13.00
C ALA A 63 9.21 -2.16 -11.64
N VAL A 64 8.07 -2.24 -10.95
CA VAL A 64 7.94 -3.00 -9.69
C VAL A 64 8.09 -4.51 -9.93
N LEU A 65 7.56 -5.03 -11.04
CA LEU A 65 7.69 -6.44 -11.40
C LEU A 65 9.12 -6.81 -11.80
N ASP A 66 9.85 -5.90 -12.42
CA ASP A 66 11.24 -6.10 -12.83
C ASP A 66 12.18 -6.22 -11.61
N ASP A 67 11.82 -5.61 -10.47
CA ASP A 67 12.55 -5.70 -9.19
C ASP A 67 11.93 -6.72 -8.21
N ALA A 68 11.16 -7.69 -8.71
CA ALA A 68 10.48 -8.67 -7.85
C ALA A 68 11.42 -9.55 -7.00
N GLU A 69 12.70 -9.66 -7.35
CA GLU A 69 13.66 -10.49 -6.61
C GLU A 69 13.89 -9.98 -5.19
N THR A 70 13.88 -8.65 -4.99
CA THR A 70 13.96 -8.03 -3.65
C THR A 70 12.78 -8.48 -2.78
N VAL A 71 11.58 -8.53 -3.36
CA VAL A 71 10.36 -9.01 -2.68
C VAL A 71 10.41 -10.51 -2.42
N TYR A 72 10.99 -11.31 -3.31
CA TYR A 72 11.19 -12.74 -3.08
C TYR A 72 12.19 -13.02 -1.97
N GLN A 73 13.25 -12.21 -1.87
CA GLN A 73 14.19 -12.33 -0.76
C GLN A 73 13.52 -11.98 0.57
N LEU A 74 12.75 -10.89 0.61
CA LEU A 74 11.92 -10.56 1.77
C LEU A 74 11.00 -11.73 2.16
N ALA A 75 10.31 -12.35 1.19
CA ALA A 75 9.44 -13.49 1.49
C ALA A 75 10.21 -14.68 2.09
N ARG A 76 11.44 -14.95 1.63
CA ARG A 76 12.31 -16.01 2.17
C ARG A 76 12.77 -15.70 3.60
N ASP A 77 13.11 -14.45 3.88
CA ASP A 77 13.60 -14.02 5.20
C ASP A 77 12.51 -14.06 6.28
N HIS A 78 11.23 -14.09 5.88
CA HIS A 78 10.07 -14.13 6.78
C HIS A 78 9.24 -15.43 6.65
N ILE A 79 9.81 -16.50 6.08
CA ILE A 79 9.08 -17.77 5.86
C ILE A 79 8.58 -18.42 7.16
N ASP A 80 9.29 -18.23 8.27
CA ASP A 80 8.94 -18.76 9.60
C ASP A 80 8.07 -17.79 10.42
N ALA A 81 7.66 -16.65 9.84
CA ALA A 81 6.83 -15.68 10.53
C ALA A 81 5.41 -16.21 10.75
N SER A 82 5.03 -16.38 12.02
CA SER A 82 3.67 -16.78 12.39
C SER A 82 2.64 -15.64 12.25
N SER A 83 3.10 -14.39 12.28
CA SER A 83 2.25 -13.22 12.10
C SER A 83 3.02 -12.06 11.49
N ILE A 84 2.36 -11.27 10.65
CA ILE A 84 2.91 -10.06 10.03
C ILE A 84 1.86 -8.95 10.13
N LEU A 85 2.23 -7.79 10.68
CA LEU A 85 1.32 -6.64 10.69
C LEU A 85 1.60 -5.72 9.50
N PHE A 86 0.57 -5.06 8.99
CA PHE A 86 0.68 -4.05 7.94
C PHE A 86 0.20 -2.72 8.48
N LEU A 87 0.97 -1.66 8.22
CA LEU A 87 0.63 -0.31 8.62
C LEU A 87 0.60 0.60 7.41
N GLY A 88 -0.45 1.39 7.33
CA GLY A 88 -0.58 2.42 6.31
C GLY A 88 -1.32 3.63 6.83
N ARG A 89 -1.19 4.74 6.11
CA ARG A 89 -1.85 6.00 6.44
C ARG A 89 -2.48 6.58 5.20
N HIS A 90 -3.70 7.13 5.35
CA HIS A 90 -4.48 7.65 4.23
C HIS A 90 -4.66 6.59 3.13
N ALA A 91 -4.20 6.85 1.90
CA ALA A 91 -4.27 5.91 0.79
C ALA A 91 -3.43 4.65 1.02
N GLY A 92 -2.40 4.72 1.89
CA GLY A 92 -1.62 3.55 2.30
C GLY A 92 -2.38 2.60 3.22
N TYR A 93 -3.43 3.04 3.93
CA TYR A 93 -4.21 2.17 4.80
C TYR A 93 -4.97 1.07 4.05
N PRO A 94 -5.78 1.35 3.00
CA PRO A 94 -6.40 0.29 2.21
C PRO A 94 -5.36 -0.59 1.51
N VAL A 95 -4.19 -0.07 1.15
CA VAL A 95 -3.07 -0.88 0.62
C VAL A 95 -2.55 -1.85 1.69
N ALA A 96 -2.39 -1.40 2.93
CA ALA A 96 -2.01 -2.25 4.06
C ALA A 96 -3.05 -3.35 4.35
N LEU A 97 -4.35 -3.02 4.26
CA LEU A 97 -5.42 -4.01 4.39
C LEU A 97 -5.35 -5.07 3.29
N GLU A 98 -5.14 -4.66 2.04
CA GLU A 98 -5.04 -5.59 0.93
C GLU A 98 -3.80 -6.48 1.06
N GLY A 99 -2.64 -5.92 1.39
CA GLY A 99 -1.41 -6.69 1.62
C GLY A 99 -1.59 -7.76 2.69
N ALA A 100 -2.21 -7.39 3.82
CA ALA A 100 -2.57 -8.35 4.86
C ALA A 100 -3.56 -9.42 4.37
N LEU A 101 -4.55 -9.03 3.56
CA LEU A 101 -5.52 -9.97 3.00
C LEU A 101 -4.84 -10.99 2.06
N LYS A 102 -3.95 -10.55 1.16
CA LYS A 102 -3.23 -11.46 0.25
C LYS A 102 -2.40 -12.48 1.00
N LEU A 103 -1.73 -12.10 2.09
CA LEU A 103 -0.99 -13.06 2.91
C LEU A 103 -1.91 -14.06 3.63
N LYS A 104 -3.09 -13.64 4.11
CA LYS A 104 -4.07 -14.57 4.68
C LYS A 104 -4.55 -15.59 3.65
N GLU A 105 -4.84 -15.13 2.44
CA GLU A 105 -5.43 -15.95 1.38
C GLU A 105 -4.43 -16.97 0.81
N LEU A 106 -3.18 -16.57 0.64
CA LEU A 106 -2.17 -17.37 -0.09
C LEU A 106 -1.17 -18.08 0.81
N ALA A 107 -0.77 -17.46 1.92
CA ALA A 107 0.26 -17.99 2.81
C ALA A 107 -0.31 -18.55 4.13
N TYR A 108 -1.60 -18.32 4.42
CA TYR A 108 -2.25 -18.70 5.68
C TYR A 108 -1.57 -18.15 6.94
N ILE A 109 -0.82 -17.06 6.78
CA ILE A 109 -0.16 -16.34 7.88
C ILE A 109 -1.21 -15.46 8.57
N HIS A 110 -1.10 -15.32 9.89
CA HIS A 110 -1.88 -14.34 10.62
C HIS A 110 -1.40 -12.93 10.29
N ALA A 111 -2.00 -12.31 9.27
CA ALA A 111 -1.70 -10.94 8.88
C ALA A 111 -2.78 -9.97 9.34
N GLU A 112 -2.47 -8.71 9.64
CA GLU A 112 -3.51 -7.71 9.94
C GLU A 112 -3.07 -6.31 9.53
N GLY A 113 -3.96 -5.57 8.86
CA GLY A 113 -3.70 -4.20 8.42
C GLY A 113 -4.31 -3.19 9.37
N PHE A 114 -3.54 -2.18 9.78
CA PHE A 114 -3.99 -1.11 10.65
C PHE A 114 -3.71 0.27 10.06
N ALA A 115 -4.58 1.22 10.39
CA ALA A 115 -4.28 2.62 10.18
C ALA A 115 -3.19 3.04 11.19
N ALA A 116 -2.08 3.58 10.71
CA ALA A 116 -0.94 3.94 11.56
C ALA A 116 -1.30 4.96 12.65
N GLY A 117 -2.31 5.82 12.41
CA GLY A 117 -2.83 6.75 13.42
C GLY A 117 -3.56 6.09 14.58
N GLU A 118 -4.05 4.86 14.40
CA GLU A 118 -4.89 4.15 15.37
C GLU A 118 -4.10 3.17 16.23
N LEU A 119 -2.78 3.06 16.04
CA LEU A 119 -1.91 2.12 16.75
C LEU A 119 -2.11 2.15 18.27
N LYS A 120 -2.19 3.36 18.84
CA LYS A 120 -2.30 3.57 20.29
C LYS A 120 -3.65 3.15 20.88
N HIS A 121 -4.64 2.88 20.04
CA HIS A 121 -5.99 2.50 20.47
C HIS A 121 -6.19 0.99 20.64
N GLY A 122 -5.11 0.21 20.59
CA GLY A 122 -5.14 -1.24 20.81
C GLY A 122 -4.02 -2.00 20.08
N PRO A 123 -3.86 -1.80 18.75
CA PRO A 123 -2.93 -2.60 17.94
C PRO A 123 -1.48 -2.58 18.42
N ILE A 124 -1.04 -1.49 19.05
CA ILE A 124 0.33 -1.37 19.60
C ILE A 124 0.64 -2.42 20.68
N ALA A 125 -0.38 -2.99 21.33
CA ALA A 125 -0.20 -4.06 22.32
C ALA A 125 0.19 -5.41 21.68
N LEU A 126 0.00 -5.57 20.37
CA LEU A 126 0.42 -6.76 19.63
C LEU A 126 1.92 -6.75 19.33
N ILE A 127 2.56 -5.58 19.38
CA ILE A 127 3.98 -5.43 19.07
C ILE A 127 4.83 -6.10 20.13
N LYS A 128 5.72 -6.98 19.67
CA LYS A 128 6.71 -7.70 20.47
C LYS A 128 8.02 -7.79 19.71
N GLU A 129 9.09 -8.13 20.43
CA GLU A 129 10.43 -8.31 19.86
C GLU A 129 10.39 -9.25 18.65
N GLY A 130 10.95 -8.79 17.54
CA GLY A 130 11.07 -9.52 16.28
C GLY A 130 9.80 -9.63 15.45
N LEU A 131 8.65 -9.07 15.88
CA LEU A 131 7.42 -9.11 15.07
C LEU A 131 7.61 -8.31 13.77
N PRO A 132 7.44 -8.91 12.58
CA PRO A 132 7.52 -8.19 11.32
C PRO A 132 6.35 -7.23 11.15
N VAL A 133 6.65 -5.98 10.80
CA VAL A 133 5.65 -4.96 10.50
C VAL A 133 5.97 -4.27 9.18
N PHE A 134 5.13 -4.52 8.18
CA PHE A 134 5.20 -3.93 6.84
C PHE A 134 4.56 -2.55 6.82
N CYS A 135 5.36 -1.51 6.57
CA CYS A 135 4.97 -0.12 6.69
C CYS A 135 4.93 0.55 5.31
N VAL A 136 3.74 0.95 4.86
CA VAL A 136 3.54 1.70 3.61
C VAL A 136 3.69 3.18 3.89
N VAL A 137 4.80 3.76 3.46
CA VAL A 137 5.12 5.18 3.67
C VAL A 137 4.56 6.01 2.52
N PRO A 138 3.67 6.98 2.78
CA PRO A 138 3.20 7.89 1.74
C PRO A 138 4.34 8.79 1.26
N PRO A 139 4.35 9.25 0.00
CA PRO A 139 5.40 10.12 -0.51
C PRO A 139 5.47 11.44 0.26
N LYS A 140 6.62 12.12 0.18
CA LYS A 140 6.82 13.41 0.84
C LYS A 140 5.83 14.44 0.27
N GLY A 141 5.03 15.02 1.15
CA GLY A 141 3.96 15.95 0.79
C GLY A 141 3.73 17.02 1.85
N ARG A 142 2.89 18.01 1.53
CA ARG A 142 2.57 19.14 2.43
C ARG A 142 1.67 18.75 3.60
N ASP A 143 1.06 17.58 3.56
CA ASP A 143 0.05 17.10 4.52
C ASP A 143 0.66 16.44 5.77
N GLN A 144 2.00 16.38 5.86
CA GLN A 144 2.76 15.76 6.95
C GLN A 144 2.39 14.28 7.18
N LEU A 145 1.77 13.61 6.21
CA LEU A 145 1.41 12.19 6.36
C LEU A 145 2.66 11.32 6.45
N HIS A 146 3.69 11.67 5.68
CA HIS A 146 5.00 11.05 5.67
C HIS A 146 5.66 11.12 7.06
N ASP A 147 5.85 12.33 7.61
CA ASP A 147 6.44 12.52 8.95
C ASP A 147 5.66 11.76 10.05
N LYS A 148 4.32 11.79 9.97
CA LYS A 148 3.47 11.06 10.91
C LYS A 148 3.59 9.55 10.76
N MET A 149 3.83 9.04 9.55
CA MET A 149 4.08 7.63 9.31
C MET A 149 5.44 7.22 9.88
N ILE A 150 6.49 8.03 9.67
CA ILE A 150 7.81 7.81 10.28
C ILE A 150 7.71 7.77 11.80
N SER A 151 6.97 8.70 12.41
CA SER A 151 6.74 8.69 13.86
C SER A 151 6.08 7.39 14.33
N ALA A 152 5.13 6.84 13.58
CA ALA A 152 4.51 5.56 13.91
C ALA A 152 5.51 4.38 13.81
N ILE A 153 6.37 4.39 12.79
CA ILE A 153 7.44 3.39 12.61
C ILE A 153 8.41 3.43 13.80
N GLN A 154 8.82 4.62 14.24
CA GLN A 154 9.67 4.80 15.42
C GLN A 154 9.04 4.22 16.68
N GLU A 155 7.74 4.45 16.88
CA GLU A 155 7.02 3.96 18.06
C GLU A 155 6.94 2.43 18.14
N ILE A 156 6.72 1.74 17.01
CA ILE A 156 6.70 0.27 16.98
C ILE A 156 8.12 -0.31 17.07
N ARG A 157 9.11 0.35 16.46
CA ARG A 157 10.51 -0.08 16.50
C ARG A 157 11.07 0.00 17.91
N ALA A 158 10.74 1.06 18.65
CA ALA A 158 11.09 1.20 20.06
C ALA A 158 10.52 0.10 20.96
N ARG A 159 9.57 -0.71 20.46
CA ARG A 159 8.96 -1.86 21.13
C ARG A 159 9.44 -3.21 20.59
N GLY A 160 10.47 -3.20 19.74
CA GLY A 160 11.09 -4.41 19.21
C GLY A 160 10.52 -4.91 17.88
N ALA A 161 9.64 -4.15 17.21
CA ALA A 161 9.17 -4.54 15.88
C ALA A 161 10.34 -4.61 14.88
N LYS A 162 10.35 -5.64 14.02
CA LYS A 162 11.20 -5.70 12.84
C LYS A 162 10.49 -4.99 11.69
N THR A 163 11.02 -3.86 11.28
CA THR A 163 10.36 -2.91 10.37
C THR A 163 10.73 -3.18 8.91
N ILE A 164 9.73 -3.53 8.11
CA ILE A 164 9.85 -3.63 6.65
C ILE A 164 9.18 -2.39 6.08
N VAL A 165 9.93 -1.53 5.40
CA VAL A 165 9.44 -0.21 4.98
C VAL A 165 9.36 -0.15 3.46
N LEU A 166 8.17 0.14 2.94
CA LEU A 166 7.95 0.49 1.53
C LEU A 166 7.90 2.02 1.43
N ALA A 167 8.83 2.62 0.70
CA ALA A 167 8.94 4.06 0.52
C ALA A 167 9.20 4.43 -0.94
N GLU A 168 9.13 5.72 -1.26
CA GLU A 168 9.49 6.23 -2.58
C GLU A 168 11.01 6.17 -2.77
N ALA A 169 11.46 5.68 -3.93
CA ALA A 169 12.87 5.64 -4.29
C ALA A 169 13.58 6.99 -4.08
N GLY A 170 14.72 6.94 -3.37
CA GLY A 170 15.50 8.13 -3.02
C GLY A 170 15.04 8.82 -1.73
N ASP A 171 14.08 8.26 -1.00
CA ASP A 171 13.71 8.77 0.31
C ASP A 171 14.67 8.31 1.42
N ASP A 172 15.77 9.04 1.57
CA ASP A 172 16.78 8.74 2.61
C ASP A 172 16.26 8.89 4.05
N SER A 173 15.12 9.56 4.26
CA SER A 173 14.63 9.84 5.61
C SER A 173 14.04 8.62 6.32
N VAL A 174 13.66 7.57 5.57
CA VAL A 174 13.15 6.33 6.16
C VAL A 174 14.25 5.34 6.52
N LYS A 175 15.45 5.45 5.92
CA LYS A 175 16.56 4.50 6.08
C LYS A 175 16.95 4.23 7.53
N PRO A 176 17.04 5.23 8.44
CA PRO A 176 17.37 4.98 9.84
C PRO A 176 16.32 4.16 10.61
N PHE A 177 15.10 4.07 10.07
CA PHE A 177 13.95 3.48 10.74
C PHE A 177 13.52 2.16 10.09
N ALA A 178 14.12 1.76 8.97
CA ALA A 178 13.88 0.49 8.30
C ALA A 178 14.92 -0.55 8.74
N ASP A 179 14.48 -1.76 9.07
CA ASP A 179 15.37 -2.92 9.14
C ASP A 179 15.52 -3.55 7.76
N GLU A 180 14.45 -3.47 6.95
CA GLU A 180 14.42 -3.84 5.53
C GLU A 180 13.69 -2.75 4.75
N LEU A 181 14.23 -2.33 3.61
CA LEU A 181 13.71 -1.23 2.78
C LEU A 181 13.38 -1.73 1.37
N ILE A 182 12.19 -1.36 0.89
CA ILE A 182 11.76 -1.52 -0.50
C ILE A 182 11.49 -0.11 -1.05
N GLU A 183 12.06 0.18 -2.22
CA GLU A 183 11.98 1.47 -2.94
C GLU A 183 11.16 1.38 -4.24
#